data_AF-A0A1F6ZNN3-F1
#
_entry.id   AF-A0A1F6ZNN3-F1
#
_cell.length_a   1.000
_cell.length_b   1.000
_cell.length_c   1.000
_cell.angle_alpha   90.00
_cell.angle_beta   90.00
_cell.angle_gamma   90.00
#
_symmetry.space_group_name_H-M   'P 1'
#
loop_
_entity.id
_entity.type
_entity.pdbx_description
1 polymer ?
#
loop_
_entity_poly.entity_id
_entity_poly.type
_entity_poly.pdbx_seq_one_letter_code
_entity_poly.pdbx_strand_id
1 'polypeptide(L)'
;MITTADRWKPVLRKANEAPEPMFKMRSDPRFVGIGRWLSRTGLDELPQLVNIWRGEMSFVGPRPLPVEEAKLLPPSWDFRYQVLPGLVSEWVLSEKKYRSLAQWKKAETASLATGHITQDTSLLVRAGVAVLRWSL
;
A
#
# COMPACT_ATOMS: atom_id res chain seq x y z
N MET A 1 1.15 12.91 -14.23
CA MET A 1 2.31 13.00 -13.31
C MET A 1 3.39 13.80 -14.03
N ILE A 2 4.19 14.61 -13.34
CA ILE A 2 5.30 15.31 -13.99
C ILE A 2 6.40 14.27 -14.29
N THR A 3 6.87 14.16 -15.53
CA THR A 3 7.78 13.07 -15.97
C THR A 3 9.10 13.04 -15.19
N THR A 4 9.55 14.18 -14.67
CA THR A 4 10.78 14.29 -13.87
C THR A 4 10.50 14.42 -12.37
N ALA A 5 9.29 14.12 -11.89
CA ALA A 5 8.90 14.43 -10.51
C ALA A 5 9.64 13.59 -9.47
N ASP A 6 10.15 12.41 -9.84
CA ASP A 6 10.85 11.53 -8.89
C ASP A 6 12.14 12.13 -8.35
N ARG A 7 12.79 13.04 -9.10
CA ARG A 7 13.95 13.81 -8.62
C ARG A 7 13.62 14.71 -7.43
N TRP A 8 12.34 14.98 -7.18
CA TRP A 8 11.89 15.79 -6.04
C TRP A 8 11.72 14.95 -4.78
N LYS A 9 11.66 13.61 -4.86
CA LYS A 9 11.49 12.74 -3.68
C LYS A 9 12.50 13.04 -2.56
N PRO A 10 13.81 13.20 -2.81
CA PRO A 10 14.78 13.50 -1.74
C PRO A 10 14.47 14.81 -1.00
N VAL A 11 14.01 15.83 -1.72
CA VAL A 11 13.65 17.13 -1.13
C VAL A 11 12.34 17.02 -0.35
N LEU A 12 11.37 16.29 -0.90
CA LEU A 12 10.04 16.09 -0.30
C LEU A 12 10.06 15.14 0.90
N ARG A 13 11.12 14.34 1.09
CA ARG A 13 11.25 13.45 2.26
C ARG A 13 11.16 14.17 3.61
N LYS A 14 11.52 15.46 3.67
CA LYS A 14 11.34 16.27 4.89
C LYS A 14 9.87 16.42 5.30
N ALA A 15 8.96 16.29 4.35
CA ALA A 15 7.51 16.35 4.56
C ALA A 15 6.85 14.94 4.53
N ASN A 16 7.64 13.86 4.72
CA ASN A 16 7.12 12.51 4.77
C ASN A 16 6.20 12.32 5.97
N GLU A 17 5.01 11.78 5.75
CA GLU A 17 3.98 11.51 6.75
C GLU A 17 3.97 10.03 7.18
N ALA A 18 4.86 9.20 6.61
CA ALA A 18 4.99 7.77 6.89
C ALA A 18 6.34 7.42 7.53
N PRO A 19 6.44 6.28 8.23
CA PRO A 19 7.70 5.80 8.77
C PRO A 19 8.63 5.34 7.63
N GLU A 20 9.90 5.66 7.77
CA GLU A 20 10.96 5.15 6.88
C GLU A 20 10.95 3.61 6.84
N PRO A 21 11.17 2.97 5.66
CA PRO A 21 11.57 3.58 4.39
C PRO A 21 10.40 4.09 3.51
N MET A 22 9.16 3.98 3.98
CA MET A 22 7.97 4.31 3.19
C MET A 22 7.86 5.81 2.97
N PHE A 23 7.44 6.21 1.77
CA PHE A 23 7.14 7.61 1.47
C PHE A 23 5.63 7.83 1.26
N LYS A 24 5.01 8.65 2.11
CA LYS A 24 3.63 9.11 1.96
C LYS A 24 3.55 10.61 2.19
N MET A 25 2.84 11.29 1.31
CA MET A 25 2.55 12.72 1.44
C MET A 25 1.13 12.95 0.94
N ARG A 26 0.27 13.58 1.76
CA ARG A 26 -1.14 13.81 1.38
C ARG A 26 -1.27 14.81 0.23
N SER A 27 -0.44 15.86 0.25
CA SER A 27 -0.44 16.94 -0.73
C SER A 27 0.82 16.89 -1.60
N ASP A 28 1.03 15.76 -2.26
CA ASP A 28 2.24 15.53 -3.06
C ASP A 28 2.24 16.38 -4.36
N PRO A 29 3.18 17.34 -4.52
CA PRO A 29 3.21 18.23 -5.68
C PRO A 29 3.61 17.52 -6.99
N ARG A 30 4.08 16.26 -6.92
CA ARG A 30 4.43 15.45 -8.09
C ARG A 30 3.18 15.04 -8.91
N PHE A 31 2.01 15.06 -8.28
CA PHE A 31 0.72 14.81 -8.92
C PHE A 31 0.02 16.11 -9.30
N VAL A 32 -0.28 16.26 -10.60
CA VAL A 32 -0.95 17.43 -11.20
C VAL A 32 -2.07 17.00 -12.14
N GLY A 33 -3.06 17.87 -12.34
CA GLY A 33 -4.20 17.64 -13.24
C GLY A 33 -4.94 16.34 -12.95
N ILE A 34 -5.19 15.54 -13.98
CA ILE A 34 -5.85 14.23 -13.89
C ILE A 34 -5.11 13.28 -12.93
N GLY A 35 -3.77 13.35 -12.86
CA GLY A 35 -2.99 12.49 -11.97
C GLY A 35 -3.24 12.79 -10.49
N ARG A 36 -3.53 14.05 -10.15
CA ARG A 36 -3.95 14.42 -8.79
C ARG A 36 -5.35 13.90 -8.47
N TRP A 37 -6.25 13.94 -9.45
CA TRP A 37 -7.60 13.39 -9.29
C TRP A 37 -7.56 11.86 -9.09
N LEU A 38 -6.85 11.13 -9.96
CA LEU A 38 -6.68 9.68 -9.86
C LEU A 38 -6.07 9.26 -8.52
N SER A 39 -4.98 9.92 -8.09
CA SER A 39 -4.33 9.63 -6.81
C SER A 39 -5.22 9.93 -5.60
N ARG A 40 -6.13 10.91 -5.72
CA ARG A 40 -7.10 11.25 -4.66
C ARG A 40 -8.27 10.28 -4.60
N THR A 41 -8.67 9.69 -5.73
CA THR A 41 -9.78 8.75 -5.80
C THR A 41 -9.33 7.29 -5.67
N GLY A 42 -8.04 7.01 -5.77
CA GLY A 42 -7.47 5.66 -5.78
C GLY A 42 -7.69 4.90 -7.10
N LEU A 43 -8.18 5.58 -8.14
CA LEU A 43 -8.44 4.96 -9.44
C LEU A 43 -7.18 4.57 -10.19
N ASP A 44 -6.02 5.11 -9.80
CA ASP A 44 -4.71 4.68 -10.28
C ASP A 44 -4.35 3.24 -9.87
N GLU A 45 -5.09 2.64 -8.94
CA GLU A 45 -4.91 1.23 -8.52
C GLU A 45 -5.73 0.23 -9.34
N LEU A 46 -6.72 0.67 -10.14
CA LEU A 46 -7.55 -0.23 -10.95
C LEU A 46 -6.74 -1.15 -11.90
N PRO A 47 -5.64 -0.70 -12.54
CA PRO A 47 -4.82 -1.59 -13.35
C PRO A 47 -4.26 -2.79 -12.58
N GLN A 48 -4.10 -2.70 -11.26
CA GLN A 48 -3.60 -3.83 -10.44
C GLN A 48 -4.60 -5.01 -10.39
N LEU A 49 -5.89 -4.77 -10.65
CA LEU A 49 -6.88 -5.85 -10.78
C LEU A 49 -6.57 -6.78 -11.96
N VAL A 50 -5.95 -6.24 -13.02
CA VAL A 50 -5.49 -7.04 -14.15
C VAL A 50 -4.34 -7.96 -13.72
N ASN A 51 -3.45 -7.50 -12.84
CA ASN A 51 -2.35 -8.32 -12.32
C ASN A 51 -2.88 -9.45 -11.43
N ILE A 52 -3.95 -9.21 -10.66
CA ILE A 52 -4.64 -10.28 -9.91
C ILE A 52 -5.22 -11.31 -10.88
N TRP A 53 -5.89 -10.86 -11.93
CA TRP A 53 -6.46 -11.76 -12.94
C TRP A 53 -5.38 -12.57 -13.67
N ARG A 54 -4.18 -12.01 -13.86
CA ARG A 54 -3.01 -12.71 -14.42
C ARG A 54 -2.28 -13.63 -13.44
N GLY A 55 -2.67 -13.64 -12.17
CA GLY A 55 -2.00 -14.43 -11.12
C GLY A 55 -0.67 -13.86 -10.63
N GLU A 56 -0.35 -12.61 -10.99
CA GLU A 56 0.86 -11.89 -10.53
C GLU A 56 0.67 -11.26 -9.15
N MET A 57 -0.59 -11.06 -8.74
CA MET A 57 -1.00 -10.52 -7.46
C MET A 57 -2.17 -11.33 -6.87
N SER A 58 -2.42 -11.14 -5.57
CA SER A 58 -3.60 -11.64 -4.86
C SER A 58 -4.52 -10.48 -4.46
N PHE A 59 -5.77 -10.76 -4.10
CA PHE A 59 -6.62 -9.77 -3.44
C PHE A 59 -6.12 -9.46 -2.03
N VAL A 60 -5.69 -10.48 -1.29
CA VAL A 60 -5.15 -10.36 0.08
C VAL A 60 -3.67 -10.70 0.07
N GLY A 61 -2.85 -9.82 0.66
CA GLY A 61 -1.41 -9.97 0.73
C GLY A 61 -0.68 -8.66 1.04
N PRO A 62 0.65 -8.69 1.20
CA PRO A 62 1.44 -7.50 1.49
C PRO A 62 1.37 -6.54 0.31
N ARG A 63 1.19 -5.25 0.58
CA ARG A 63 1.11 -4.27 -0.51
C ARG A 63 2.43 -4.21 -1.28
N PRO A 64 2.45 -4.18 -2.63
CA PRO A 64 3.68 -3.97 -3.36
C PRO A 64 4.29 -2.61 -3.01
N LEU A 65 5.61 -2.59 -2.82
CA LEU A 65 6.37 -1.37 -2.53
C LEU A 65 7.11 -0.90 -3.78
N PRO A 66 7.32 0.43 -3.94
CA PRO A 66 8.29 0.93 -4.89
C PRO A 66 9.66 0.29 -4.65
N VAL A 67 10.35 -0.09 -5.72
CA VAL A 67 11.63 -0.81 -5.67
C VAL A 67 12.64 -0.14 -4.72
N GLU A 68 12.74 1.19 -4.77
CA GLU A 68 13.65 1.96 -3.91
C GLU A 68 13.28 1.92 -2.42
N GLU A 69 12.00 1.79 -2.08
CA GLU A 69 11.55 1.64 -0.68
C GLU A 69 11.74 0.19 -0.20
N ALA A 70 11.49 -0.79 -1.08
CA ALA A 70 11.70 -2.20 -0.80
C ALA A 70 13.17 -2.54 -0.50
N LYS A 71 14.12 -1.96 -1.24
CA LYS A 71 15.57 -2.13 -1.04
C LYS A 71 16.07 -1.66 0.34
N LEU A 72 15.35 -0.74 0.97
CA LEU A 72 15.73 -0.16 2.26
C LEU A 72 15.14 -0.93 3.45
N LEU A 73 14.28 -1.92 3.22
CA LEU A 73 13.75 -2.75 4.29
C LEU A 73 14.84 -3.68 4.85
N PRO A 74 14.88 -3.88 6.18
CA PRO A 74 15.84 -4.81 6.76
C PRO A 74 15.49 -6.27 6.41
N PRO A 75 16.47 -7.20 6.39
CA PRO A 75 16.26 -8.61 6.01
C PRO A 75 15.13 -9.32 6.76
N SER A 76 14.80 -8.86 7.97
CA SER A 76 13.67 -9.35 8.75
C SER A 76 12.28 -9.13 8.08
N TRP A 77 12.23 -8.49 6.91
CA TRP A 77 11.04 -8.29 6.07
C TRP A 77 10.93 -9.24 4.88
N ASP A 78 11.85 -10.20 4.73
CA ASP A 78 11.86 -11.13 3.59
C ASP A 78 10.59 -12.00 3.51
N PHE A 79 9.82 -12.08 4.60
CA PHE A 79 8.49 -12.68 4.61
C PHE A 79 7.55 -12.12 3.53
N ARG A 80 7.74 -10.85 3.11
CA ARG A 80 6.94 -10.22 2.05
C ARG A 80 7.10 -10.90 0.69
N TYR A 81 8.25 -11.54 0.46
CA TYR A 81 8.58 -12.17 -0.81
C TYR A 81 8.19 -13.64 -0.87
N GLN A 82 7.66 -14.19 0.23
CA GLN A 82 7.25 -15.60 0.32
C GLN A 82 5.81 -15.83 -0.17
N VAL A 83 5.07 -14.76 -0.45
CA VAL A 83 3.68 -14.81 -0.93
C VAL A 83 3.49 -13.82 -2.07
N LEU A 84 2.37 -13.97 -2.81
CA LEU A 84 1.99 -12.96 -3.79
C LEU A 84 1.67 -11.62 -3.10
N PRO A 85 2.08 -10.49 -3.68
CA PRO A 85 1.66 -9.18 -3.21
C PRO A 85 0.14 -9.01 -3.36
N GLY A 86 -0.46 -8.20 -2.48
CA GLY A 86 -1.91 -8.03 -2.40
C GLY A 86 -2.39 -6.59 -2.39
N LEU A 87 -3.66 -6.40 -2.75
CA LEU A 87 -4.34 -5.10 -2.65
C LEU A 87 -4.76 -4.78 -1.21
N VAL A 88 -5.25 -5.79 -0.47
CA VAL A 88 -5.79 -5.63 0.88
C VAL A 88 -4.90 -6.35 1.88
N SER A 89 -4.67 -5.72 3.02
CA SER A 89 -4.05 -6.33 4.20
C SER A 89 -4.55 -5.62 5.45
N GLU A 90 -4.29 -6.18 6.62
CA GLU A 90 -4.56 -5.53 7.91
C GLU A 90 -3.85 -4.18 8.00
N TRP A 91 -2.68 -4.01 7.36
CA TRP A 91 -2.01 -2.72 7.29
C TRP A 91 -2.83 -1.68 6.51
N VAL A 92 -3.40 -2.04 5.36
CA VAL A 92 -4.23 -1.11 4.55
C VAL A 92 -5.42 -0.60 5.35
N LEU A 93 -6.06 -1.49 6.11
CA LEU A 93 -7.23 -1.21 6.94
C LEU A 93 -6.88 -0.60 8.30
N SER A 94 -5.60 -0.57 8.67
CA SER A 94 -5.18 -0.08 9.98
C SER A 94 -5.24 1.44 10.06
N GLU A 95 -5.90 1.95 11.09
CA GLU A 95 -5.81 3.36 11.50
C GLU A 95 -4.39 3.76 11.96
N LYS A 96 -3.54 2.76 12.24
CA LYS A 96 -2.17 2.94 12.76
C LYS A 96 -1.09 2.77 11.69
N LYS A 97 -1.47 2.65 10.42
CA LYS A 97 -0.60 2.28 9.29
C LYS A 97 0.67 3.11 9.12
N TYR A 98 0.66 4.38 9.56
CA TYR A 98 1.79 5.31 9.43
C TYR A 98 2.43 5.70 10.76
N ARG A 99 2.19 4.95 11.85
CA ARG A 99 2.75 5.31 13.17
C ARG A 99 4.21 4.90 13.37
N SER A 100 4.58 3.69 12.95
CA SER A 100 5.97 3.22 13.04
C SER A 100 6.24 2.00 12.17
N LEU A 101 7.51 1.77 11.84
CA LEU A 101 7.96 0.59 11.09
C LEU A 101 7.57 -0.72 11.79
N ALA A 102 7.64 -0.76 13.13
CA ALA A 102 7.25 -1.93 13.92
C ALA A 102 5.74 -2.21 13.84
N GLN A 103 4.90 -1.18 13.87
CA GLN A 103 3.45 -1.34 13.74
C GLN A 103 3.05 -1.77 12.33
N TRP A 104 3.73 -1.23 11.32
CA TRP A 104 3.57 -1.69 9.95
C TRP A 104 3.93 -3.17 9.82
N LYS A 105 5.12 -3.58 10.30
CA LYS A 105 5.54 -4.99 10.27
C LYS A 105 4.51 -5.90 10.94
N LYS A 106 4.07 -5.53 12.15
CA LYS A 106 3.07 -6.29 12.92
C LYS A 106 1.75 -6.47 12.14
N ALA A 107 1.26 -5.41 11.50
CA ALA A 107 0.02 -5.48 10.72
C ALA A 107 0.18 -6.38 9.48
N GLU A 108 1.31 -6.31 8.78
CA GLU A 108 1.55 -7.19 7.65
C GLU A 108 1.72 -8.65 8.03
N THR A 109 2.54 -8.98 9.05
CA THR A 109 2.65 -10.38 9.50
C THR A 109 1.33 -10.91 10.04
N ALA A 110 0.48 -10.06 10.66
CA ALA A 110 -0.86 -10.47 11.06
C ALA A 110 -1.75 -10.87 9.88
N SER A 111 -1.54 -10.29 8.70
CA SER A 111 -2.28 -10.64 7.48
C SER A 111 -1.77 -11.93 6.83
N LEU A 112 -0.52 -12.30 7.11
CA LEU A 112 0.18 -13.45 6.52
C LEU A 112 0.14 -14.71 7.36
N ALA A 113 0.16 -14.56 8.69
CA ALA A 113 0.06 -15.67 9.64
C ALA A 113 -1.29 -16.40 9.55
N THR A 114 -2.25 -15.82 8.83
CA THR A 114 -3.66 -16.16 8.86
C THR A 114 -4.15 -16.72 7.54
N GLY A 115 -3.32 -17.41 6.75
CA GLY A 115 -3.59 -17.93 5.38
C GLY A 115 -4.79 -18.88 5.23
N HIS A 116 -5.94 -18.47 5.71
CA HIS A 116 -7.23 -19.14 5.78
C HIS A 116 -8.25 -18.30 5.02
N ILE A 117 -8.97 -18.95 4.12
CA ILE A 117 -10.05 -18.40 3.28
C ILE A 117 -11.05 -17.53 4.07
N THR A 118 -11.33 -17.88 5.33
CA THR A 118 -12.30 -17.16 6.17
C THR A 118 -11.83 -15.78 6.60
N GLN A 119 -10.55 -15.61 6.93
CA GLN A 119 -9.99 -14.32 7.32
C GLN A 119 -9.73 -13.42 6.11
N ASP A 120 -9.32 -14.00 4.97
CA ASP A 120 -9.23 -13.26 3.71
C ASP A 120 -10.58 -12.68 3.30
N THR A 121 -11.65 -13.47 3.44
CA THR A 121 -13.02 -12.99 3.22
C THR A 121 -13.38 -11.85 4.17
N SER A 122 -13.03 -11.94 5.45
CA SER A 122 -13.28 -10.87 6.42
C SER A 122 -12.54 -9.57 6.07
N LEU A 123 -11.27 -9.67 5.63
CA LEU A 123 -10.49 -8.52 5.18
C LEU A 123 -11.13 -7.86 3.96
N LEU A 124 -11.58 -8.63 2.99
CA LEU A 124 -12.26 -8.11 1.80
C LEU A 124 -13.59 -7.44 2.13
N VAL A 125 -14.39 -8.03 3.03
CA VAL A 125 -15.64 -7.41 3.51
C VAL A 125 -15.37 -6.09 4.21
N ARG A 126 -14.38 -6.05 5.13
CA ARG A 126 -13.98 -4.82 5.82
C ARG A 126 -13.50 -3.75 4.84
N ALA A 127 -12.73 -4.14 3.82
CA ALA A 127 -12.29 -3.23 2.77
C ALA A 127 -13.48 -2.68 1.97
N GLY A 128 -14.43 -3.53 1.57
CA GLY A 128 -15.64 -3.11 0.86
C GLY A 128 -16.48 -2.12 1.68
N VAL A 129 -16.70 -2.39 2.97
CA VAL A 129 -17.41 -1.48 3.88
C VAL A 129 -16.68 -0.14 4.04
N ALA A 130 -15.35 -0.15 4.12
CA ALA A 130 -14.56 1.07 4.24
C ALA A 130 -14.69 1.96 2.98
N VAL A 131 -14.69 1.36 1.78
CA VAL A 131 -14.88 2.09 0.51
C VAL A 131 -16.30 2.67 0.42
N LEU A 132 -17.31 1.92 0.82
CA LEU A 132 -18.71 2.39 0.82
C LEU A 132 -18.91 3.57 1.77
N ARG A 133 -18.32 3.52 2.98
CA ARG A 133 -18.35 4.63 3.94
C ARG A 133 -17.62 5.88 3.48
N TRP A 134 -16.68 5.75 2.54
CA TRP A 134 -15.94 6.90 1.99
C TRP A 134 -16.66 7.55 0.80
N SER A 135 -17.63 6.84 0.23
CA SER A 135 -18.43 7.27 -0.93
C SER A 135 -19.81 7.84 -0.55
N LEU A 136 -20.15 7.82 0.75
CA LEU A 136 -21.34 8.40 1.38
C LEU A 136 -20.92 9.58 2.28
#